data_AF-R7UID9-F1
#
_entry.id   AF-R7UID9-F1
#
_cell.length_a   1.000
_cell.length_b   1.000
_cell.length_c   1.000
_cell.angle_alpha   90.00
_cell.angle_beta   90.00
_cell.angle_gamma   90.00
#
_symmetry.space_group_name_H-M   'P 1'
#
loop_
_entity.id
_entity.type
_entity.pdbx_description
1 polymer ?
#
loop_
_entity_poly.entity_id
_entity_poly.type
_entity_poly.pdbx_seq_one_letter_code
_entity_poly.pdbx_strand_id
1 'polypeptide(L)'
;LELIHYIIGHCILKPELRNEVYCHVCKQLIKNPLKDSANRYWVFISLLIGSFPPSPWLVPYVQKVLAQSPPIHASVLGKLLQRTLENGVRCQPPSHIEVQCALEKRLVELQITFMDGTYQGLVVDAATSSKEIVQKLCDRIGLKLSFGFSLYISMSSKVASLGSGSDHVLDAVSQCEQIFRDQDGEEEKAPVRLFFRKELFSPWDDFSSDLMATNLIFAQVTRGILLNEYSTESVSEGTI
;
A
#
# COMPACT_ATOMS: atom_id res chain seq x y z
N LEU A 1 14.20 -10.86 -7.24
CA LEU A 1 13.60 -10.04 -6.16
C LEU A 1 14.69 -9.52 -5.23
N GLU A 2 15.55 -10.40 -4.70
CA GLU A 2 16.67 -10.05 -3.82
C GLU A 2 17.55 -8.88 -4.30
N LEU A 3 17.96 -8.87 -5.58
CA LEU A 3 18.77 -7.76 -6.11
C LEU A 3 18.03 -6.40 -6.09
N ILE A 4 16.71 -6.42 -6.35
CA ILE A 4 15.87 -5.22 -6.32
C ILE A 4 15.78 -4.72 -4.88
N HIS A 5 15.48 -5.62 -3.94
CA HIS A 5 15.44 -5.30 -2.50
C HIS A 5 16.78 -4.78 -2.00
N TYR A 6 17.89 -5.37 -2.42
CA TYR A 6 19.24 -4.93 -2.05
C TYR A 6 19.49 -3.49 -2.50
N ILE A 7 19.33 -3.20 -3.80
CA ILE A 7 19.65 -1.86 -4.33
C ILE A 7 18.67 -0.81 -3.77
N ILE A 8 17.37 -1.08 -3.84
CA ILE A 8 16.34 -0.12 -3.42
C ILE A 8 16.35 0.06 -1.90
N GLY A 9 16.48 -1.03 -1.14
CA GLY A 9 16.59 -0.98 0.32
C GLY A 9 17.79 -0.14 0.76
N HIS A 10 18.96 -0.30 0.11
CA HIS A 10 20.10 0.56 0.40
C HIS A 10 19.85 2.04 0.06
N CYS A 11 19.12 2.34 -1.02
CA CYS A 11 18.78 3.72 -1.38
C CYS A 11 17.72 4.35 -0.47
N ILE A 12 16.83 3.54 0.12
CA ILE A 12 15.89 3.97 1.16
C ILE A 12 16.70 4.39 2.39
N LEU A 13 17.61 3.52 2.85
CA LEU A 13 18.44 3.73 4.04
C LEU A 13 19.53 4.81 3.87
N LYS A 14 20.06 4.98 2.65
CA LYS A 14 21.16 5.90 2.32
C LYS A 14 20.73 6.82 1.17
N PRO A 15 20.09 7.97 1.47
CA PRO A 15 19.58 8.88 0.45
C PRO A 15 20.63 9.41 -0.52
N GLU A 16 21.91 9.42 -0.14
CA GLU A 16 23.01 9.88 -0.97
C GLU A 16 23.21 9.00 -2.22
N LEU A 17 22.79 7.73 -2.15
CA LEU A 17 22.91 6.77 -3.25
C LEU A 17 21.81 6.93 -4.32
N ARG A 18 20.69 7.59 -3.97
CA ARG A 18 19.50 7.65 -4.85
C ARG A 18 19.82 8.24 -6.21
N ASN A 19 20.52 9.37 -6.23
CA ASN A 19 20.87 10.06 -7.47
C ASN A 19 21.80 9.22 -8.34
N GLU A 20 22.78 8.53 -7.75
CA GLU A 20 23.72 7.69 -8.50
C GLU A 20 22.99 6.53 -9.17
N VAL A 21 22.08 5.86 -8.44
CA VAL A 21 21.27 4.78 -9.01
C VAL A 21 20.35 5.30 -10.13
N TYR A 22 19.71 6.47 -9.94
CA TYR A 22 18.95 7.10 -11.03
C TYR A 22 19.81 7.39 -12.26
N CYS A 23 21.02 7.93 -12.09
CA CYS A 23 21.95 8.21 -13.18
C CYS A 23 22.38 6.94 -13.91
N HIS A 24 22.71 5.87 -13.17
CA HIS A 24 23.03 4.58 -13.76
C HIS A 24 21.87 4.02 -14.58
N VAL A 25 20.65 4.04 -14.06
CA VAL A 25 19.49 3.52 -14.77
C VAL A 25 19.14 4.37 -15.99
N CYS A 26 19.18 5.70 -15.87
CA CYS A 26 18.97 6.60 -17.01
C CYS A 26 19.99 6.36 -18.12
N LYS A 27 21.28 6.19 -17.77
CA LYS A 27 22.33 5.85 -18.74
C LYS A 27 22.01 4.55 -19.49
N GLN A 28 21.51 3.54 -18.80
CA GLN A 28 21.16 2.25 -19.40
C GLN A 28 19.85 2.27 -20.21
N LEU A 29 19.03 3.31 -20.07
CA LEU A 29 17.81 3.52 -20.87
C LEU A 29 18.09 4.33 -22.15
N ILE A 30 18.99 5.31 -22.07
CA ILE A 30 19.30 6.20 -23.20
C ILE A 30 20.06 5.44 -24.28
N LYS A 31 19.49 5.37 -25.50
CA LYS A 31 20.10 4.76 -26.68
C LYS A 31 20.55 3.30 -26.48
N ASN A 32 19.83 2.53 -25.66
CA ASN A 32 20.14 1.11 -25.46
C ASN A 32 19.74 0.29 -26.70
N PRO A 33 20.70 -0.38 -27.39
CA PRO A 33 20.40 -1.15 -28.59
C PRO A 33 19.66 -2.48 -28.27
N LEU A 34 19.76 -2.96 -27.04
CA LEU A 34 19.18 -4.24 -26.61
C LEU A 34 17.80 -4.01 -25.98
N LYS A 35 16.73 -4.34 -26.71
CA LYS A 35 15.34 -4.12 -26.27
C LYS A 35 15.02 -4.82 -24.95
N ASP A 36 15.46 -6.07 -24.75
CA ASP A 36 15.18 -6.81 -23.51
C ASP A 36 15.93 -6.23 -22.31
N SER A 37 17.14 -5.71 -22.55
CA SER A 37 17.88 -4.95 -21.54
C SER A 37 17.13 -3.68 -21.17
N ALA A 38 16.73 -2.88 -22.15
CA ALA A 38 15.97 -1.65 -21.94
C ALA A 38 14.65 -1.92 -21.19
N ASN A 39 13.91 -2.97 -21.53
CA ASN A 39 12.68 -3.37 -20.85
C ASN A 39 12.92 -3.65 -19.36
N ARG A 40 14.00 -4.36 -19.01
CA ARG A 40 14.36 -4.60 -17.60
C ARG A 40 14.68 -3.30 -16.86
N TYR A 41 15.35 -2.34 -17.49
CA TYR A 41 15.59 -1.03 -16.89
C TYR A 41 14.34 -0.16 -16.79
N TRP A 42 13.36 -0.31 -17.70
CA TRP A 42 12.06 0.36 -17.59
C TRP A 42 11.25 -0.15 -16.40
N VAL A 43 11.25 -1.47 -16.18
CA VAL A 43 10.67 -2.05 -14.97
C VAL A 43 11.43 -1.58 -13.74
N PHE A 44 12.77 -1.55 -13.79
CA PHE A 44 13.55 -1.13 -12.64
C PHE A 44 13.36 0.36 -12.28
N ILE A 45 13.28 1.26 -13.27
CA ILE A 45 13.02 2.68 -13.00
C ILE A 45 11.60 2.91 -12.47
N SER A 46 10.60 2.12 -12.89
CA SER A 46 9.25 2.24 -12.33
C SER A 46 9.21 1.87 -10.85
N LEU A 47 9.96 0.83 -10.46
CA LEU A 47 10.11 0.42 -9.07
C LEU A 47 10.89 1.47 -8.26
N LEU A 48 11.99 2.03 -8.80
CA LEU A 48 12.74 3.11 -8.14
C LEU A 48 11.86 4.33 -7.85
N ILE A 49 11.11 4.79 -8.87
CA ILE A 49 10.19 5.91 -8.74
C ILE A 49 9.09 5.61 -7.73
N GLY A 50 8.56 4.39 -7.72
CA GLY A 50 7.57 3.97 -6.73
C GLY A 50 8.08 3.97 -5.29
N SER A 51 9.39 3.76 -5.09
CA SER A 51 10.00 3.71 -3.76
C SER A 51 10.49 5.06 -3.23
N PHE A 52 11.13 5.87 -4.06
CA PHE A 52 11.65 7.17 -3.65
C PHE A 52 11.81 8.12 -4.84
N PRO A 53 11.62 9.43 -4.67
CA PRO A 53 11.85 10.37 -5.76
C PRO A 53 13.36 10.63 -5.97
N PRO A 54 13.78 11.03 -7.19
CA PRO A 54 15.10 11.61 -7.38
C PRO A 54 15.20 12.96 -6.64
N SER A 55 16.43 13.45 -6.42
CA SER A 55 16.60 14.79 -5.84
C SER A 55 15.94 15.87 -6.70
N PRO A 56 15.46 17.00 -6.11
CA PRO A 56 14.69 18.02 -6.84
C PRO A 56 15.36 18.53 -8.12
N TRP A 57 16.69 18.68 -8.12
CA TRP A 57 17.44 19.12 -9.30
C TRP A 57 17.50 18.05 -10.41
N LEU A 58 17.39 16.76 -10.09
CA LEU A 58 17.47 15.64 -11.02
C LEU A 58 16.09 15.28 -11.62
N VAL A 59 14.99 15.62 -10.94
CA VAL A 59 13.60 15.43 -11.39
C VAL A 59 13.38 15.80 -12.87
N PRO A 60 13.73 17.02 -13.36
CA PRO A 60 13.46 17.39 -14.75
C PRO A 60 14.22 16.54 -15.77
N TYR A 61 15.38 15.99 -15.41
CA TYR A 61 16.15 15.11 -16.27
C TYR A 61 15.55 13.71 -16.33
N VAL A 62 15.11 13.19 -15.18
CA VAL A 62 14.38 11.91 -15.12
C VAL A 62 13.09 12.00 -15.92
N GLN A 63 12.30 13.07 -15.78
CA GLN A 63 11.09 13.29 -16.57
C GLN A 63 11.35 13.27 -18.09
N LYS A 64 12.45 13.87 -18.55
CA LYS A 64 12.85 13.83 -19.96
C LYS A 64 13.19 12.40 -20.43
N VAL A 65 13.81 11.57 -19.58
CA VAL A 65 14.05 10.16 -19.89
C VAL A 65 12.73 9.41 -19.96
N LEU A 66 11.83 9.59 -18.98
CA LEU A 66 10.52 8.93 -18.94
C LEU A 66 9.67 9.23 -20.18
N ALA A 67 9.76 10.46 -20.70
CA ALA A 67 9.08 10.88 -21.93
C ALA A 67 9.51 10.13 -23.20
N GLN A 68 10.64 9.40 -23.17
CA GLN A 68 11.10 8.57 -24.29
C GLN A 68 10.41 7.20 -24.33
N SER A 69 9.70 6.82 -23.27
CA SER A 69 8.92 5.58 -23.25
C SER A 69 7.64 5.72 -24.08
N PRO A 70 6.97 4.61 -24.47
CA PRO A 70 5.70 4.67 -25.18
C PRO A 70 4.69 5.57 -24.43
N PRO A 71 3.86 6.38 -25.12
CA PRO A 71 3.07 7.45 -24.50
C PRO A 71 2.23 7.03 -23.28
N ILE A 72 1.63 5.85 -23.34
CA ILE A 72 0.84 5.29 -22.22
C ILE A 72 1.74 5.04 -21.00
N HIS A 73 2.92 4.45 -21.20
CA HIS A 73 3.87 4.17 -20.12
C HIS A 73 4.45 5.47 -19.55
N ALA A 74 4.80 6.44 -20.41
CA ALA A 74 5.30 7.74 -19.99
C ALA A 74 4.29 8.47 -19.09
N SER A 75 3.00 8.43 -19.44
CA SER A 75 1.96 9.03 -18.61
C SER A 75 1.82 8.34 -17.25
N VAL A 76 1.90 7.01 -17.20
CA VAL A 76 1.80 6.26 -15.93
C VAL A 76 3.00 6.54 -15.04
N LEU A 77 4.22 6.49 -15.57
CA LEU A 77 5.43 6.78 -14.79
C LEU A 77 5.51 8.24 -14.35
N GLY A 78 5.06 9.17 -15.20
CA GLY A 78 5.00 10.59 -14.83
C GLY A 78 4.04 10.84 -13.66
N LYS A 79 2.85 10.22 -13.68
CA LYS A 79 1.90 10.28 -12.56
C LYS A 79 2.46 9.63 -11.30
N LEU A 80 3.10 8.47 -11.43
CA LEU A 80 3.72 7.78 -10.30
C LEU A 80 4.81 8.66 -9.67
N LEU A 81 5.68 9.26 -10.47
CA LEU A 81 6.71 10.19 -9.98
C LEU A 81 6.13 11.37 -9.23
N GLN A 82 5.07 11.98 -9.76
CA GLN A 82 4.38 13.06 -9.08
C GLN A 82 3.81 12.58 -7.73
N ARG A 83 3.17 11.41 -7.71
CA ARG A 83 2.60 10.87 -6.47
C ARG A 83 3.67 10.54 -5.43
N THR A 84 4.82 9.99 -5.82
CA THR A 84 5.93 9.77 -4.88
C THR A 84 6.52 11.08 -4.36
N LEU A 85 6.54 12.14 -5.17
CA LEU A 85 6.94 13.48 -4.70
C LEU A 85 5.95 14.06 -3.68
N GLU A 86 4.66 13.77 -3.83
CA GLU A 86 3.57 14.25 -2.95
C GLU A 86 3.45 13.43 -1.66
N ASN A 87 3.46 12.09 -1.75
CA ASN A 87 3.22 11.18 -0.63
C ASN A 87 4.51 10.75 0.09
N GLY A 88 5.68 11.05 -0.49
CA GLY A 88 6.98 10.88 0.14
C GLY A 88 7.65 9.54 -0.17
N VAL A 89 8.67 9.24 0.63
CA VAL A 89 9.54 8.08 0.45
C VAL A 89 8.95 6.86 1.15
N ARG A 90 9.01 5.70 0.50
CA ARG A 90 8.67 4.40 1.08
C ARG A 90 9.68 3.97 2.13
N CYS A 91 9.21 3.24 3.13
CA CYS A 91 10.05 2.68 4.20
C CYS A 91 10.49 1.23 3.93
N GLN A 92 9.86 0.55 2.97
CA GLN A 92 10.19 -0.81 2.55
C GLN A 92 10.52 -0.85 1.05
N PRO A 93 11.35 -1.82 0.61
CA PRO A 93 11.52 -2.08 -0.81
C PRO A 93 10.20 -2.58 -1.44
N PRO A 94 10.08 -2.57 -2.78
CA PRO A 94 8.88 -3.01 -3.47
C PRO A 94 8.50 -4.45 -3.10
N SER A 95 7.21 -4.68 -2.88
CA SER A 95 6.66 -6.00 -2.65
C SER A 95 6.79 -6.89 -3.89
N HIS A 96 6.69 -8.21 -3.70
CA HIS A 96 6.62 -9.20 -4.76
C HIS A 96 5.50 -8.85 -5.75
N ILE A 97 4.30 -8.50 -5.26
CA ILE A 97 3.17 -8.10 -6.11
C ILE A 97 3.49 -6.85 -6.95
N GLU A 98 4.20 -5.85 -6.40
CA GLU A 98 4.65 -4.66 -7.15
C GLU A 98 5.60 -5.06 -8.30
N VAL A 99 6.57 -5.93 -8.02
CA VAL A 99 7.53 -6.39 -9.02
C VAL A 99 6.85 -7.21 -10.12
N GLN A 100 5.94 -8.11 -9.75
CA GLN A 100 5.22 -8.94 -10.72
C GLN A 100 4.32 -8.09 -11.63
N CYS A 101 3.55 -7.17 -11.04
CA CYS A 101 2.71 -6.25 -11.81
C CYS A 101 3.54 -5.36 -12.74
N ALA A 102 4.71 -4.88 -12.30
CA ALA A 102 5.59 -4.08 -13.14
C ALA A 102 6.16 -4.87 -14.33
N LEU A 103 6.57 -6.13 -14.11
CA LEU A 103 7.04 -7.02 -15.18
C LEU A 103 5.96 -7.31 -16.22
N GLU A 104 4.73 -7.54 -15.76
CA GLU A 104 3.57 -7.85 -16.62
C GLU A 104 2.85 -6.61 -17.16
N LYS A 105 3.28 -5.41 -16.75
CA LYS A 105 2.65 -4.12 -17.08
C LYS A 105 1.17 -4.05 -16.67
N ARG A 106 0.84 -4.69 -15.55
CA ARG A 106 -0.49 -4.65 -14.92
C ARG A 106 -0.51 -3.67 -13.76
N LEU A 107 -1.71 -3.26 -13.37
CA LEU A 107 -1.93 -2.46 -12.16
C LEU A 107 -2.01 -3.39 -10.95
N VAL A 108 -1.57 -2.89 -9.79
CA VAL A 108 -1.70 -3.62 -8.52
C VAL A 108 -3.14 -3.45 -8.03
N GLU A 109 -3.81 -4.56 -7.77
CA GLU A 109 -5.16 -4.58 -7.20
C GLU A 109 -5.13 -5.26 -5.82
N LEU A 110 -5.62 -4.56 -4.81
CA LEU A 110 -5.76 -5.08 -3.45
C LEU A 110 -7.23 -5.34 -3.16
N GLN A 111 -7.51 -6.48 -2.52
CA GLN A 111 -8.84 -6.79 -1.99
C GLN A 111 -8.90 -6.39 -0.51
N ILE A 112 -9.84 -5.52 -0.17
CA ILE A 112 -10.09 -5.10 1.21
C ILE A 112 -11.41 -5.71 1.67
N THR A 113 -11.37 -6.49 2.74
CA THR A 113 -12.54 -7.14 3.34
C THR A 113 -13.17 -6.24 4.40
N PHE A 114 -14.48 -6.04 4.31
CA PHE A 114 -15.26 -5.34 5.32
C PHE A 114 -15.68 -6.28 6.45
N MET A 115 -16.13 -5.71 7.56
CA MET A 115 -16.47 -6.50 8.76
C MET A 115 -17.76 -7.33 8.62
N ASP A 116 -18.60 -7.02 7.62
CA ASP A 116 -19.76 -7.83 7.22
C ASP A 116 -19.39 -9.02 6.30
N GLY A 117 -18.10 -9.18 5.97
CA GLY A 117 -17.59 -10.25 5.12
C GLY A 117 -17.61 -9.94 3.62
N THR A 118 -18.19 -8.82 3.21
CA THR A 118 -18.07 -8.34 1.83
C THR A 118 -16.64 -7.84 1.56
N TYR A 119 -16.27 -7.67 0.28
CA TYR A 119 -14.96 -7.17 -0.08
C TYR A 119 -15.02 -6.22 -1.27
N GLN A 120 -14.04 -5.32 -1.34
CA GLN A 120 -13.87 -4.38 -2.44
C GLN A 120 -12.46 -4.49 -3.01
N GLY A 121 -12.37 -4.71 -4.32
CA GLY A 121 -11.14 -4.55 -5.09
C GLY A 121 -10.84 -3.07 -5.33
N LEU A 122 -9.61 -2.66 -5.01
CA LEU A 122 -9.07 -1.33 -5.27
C LEU A 122 -7.75 -1.40 -6.02
N VAL A 123 -7.68 -0.66 -7.11
CA VAL A 123 -6.42 -0.42 -7.81
C VAL A 123 -5.60 0.59 -7.01
N VAL A 124 -4.35 0.23 -6.74
CA VAL A 124 -3.39 1.02 -5.99
C VAL A 124 -2.08 1.17 -6.79
N ASP A 125 -1.29 2.14 -6.38
CA ASP A 125 0.09 2.31 -6.82
C ASP A 125 1.05 2.32 -5.63
N ALA A 126 2.35 2.35 -5.92
CA ALA A 126 3.42 2.31 -4.92
C ALA A 126 3.34 3.44 -3.88
N ALA A 127 2.74 4.59 -4.24
CA ALA A 127 2.61 5.76 -3.37
C ALA A 127 1.26 5.81 -2.63
N THR A 128 0.38 4.81 -2.79
CA THR A 128 -0.96 4.85 -2.19
C THR A 128 -0.90 4.71 -0.66
N SER A 129 -1.51 5.66 0.05
CA SER A 129 -1.54 5.70 1.52
C SER A 129 -2.79 5.04 2.11
N SER A 130 -2.73 4.67 3.40
CA SER A 130 -3.89 4.10 4.10
C SER A 130 -5.08 5.07 4.16
N LYS A 131 -4.81 6.38 4.33
CA LYS A 131 -5.84 7.44 4.24
C LYS A 131 -6.54 7.47 2.89
N GLU A 132 -5.79 7.39 1.78
CA GLU A 132 -6.38 7.38 0.44
C GLU A 132 -7.28 6.16 0.22
N ILE A 133 -6.87 4.98 0.71
CA ILE A 133 -7.70 3.76 0.64
C ILE A 133 -8.96 3.93 1.47
N VAL A 134 -8.84 4.34 2.73
CA VAL A 134 -9.98 4.55 3.63
C VAL A 134 -10.96 5.53 3.03
N GLN A 135 -10.50 6.68 2.53
CA GLN A 135 -11.38 7.67 1.89
C GLN A 135 -12.10 7.08 0.67
N LYS A 136 -11.39 6.38 -0.22
CA LYS A 136 -11.99 5.74 -1.40
C LYS A 136 -13.04 4.70 -1.02
N LEU A 137 -12.82 3.93 0.05
CA LEU A 137 -13.79 2.95 0.53
C LEU A 137 -15.04 3.65 1.09
N CYS A 138 -14.85 4.67 1.93
CA CYS A 138 -15.95 5.48 2.47
C CYS A 138 -16.81 6.07 1.36
N ASP A 139 -16.19 6.69 0.35
CA ASP A 139 -16.89 7.30 -0.78
C ASP A 139 -17.68 6.26 -1.59
N ARG A 140 -17.11 5.07 -1.82
CA ARG A 140 -17.76 4.00 -2.59
C ARG A 140 -18.98 3.41 -1.90
N ILE A 141 -18.92 3.23 -0.59
CA ILE A 141 -20.03 2.63 0.18
C ILE A 141 -21.00 3.68 0.73
N GLY A 142 -20.72 4.97 0.51
CA GLY A 142 -21.53 6.08 1.03
C GLY A 142 -21.45 6.25 2.55
N LEU A 143 -20.30 5.90 3.15
CA LEU A 143 -20.07 6.03 4.59
C LEU A 143 -19.89 7.50 4.97
N LYS A 144 -20.77 8.02 5.81
CA LYS A 144 -20.75 9.41 6.27
C LYS A 144 -19.92 9.57 7.54
N LEU A 145 -20.08 8.65 8.50
CA LEU A 145 -19.31 8.60 9.75
C LEU A 145 -17.96 7.90 9.53
N SER A 146 -17.10 8.48 8.71
CA SER A 146 -15.80 7.92 8.37
C SER A 146 -14.75 8.03 9.48
N PHE A 147 -14.94 8.92 10.45
CA PHE A 147 -13.98 9.11 11.54
C PHE A 147 -13.76 7.81 12.32
N GLY A 148 -12.49 7.49 12.55
CA GLY A 148 -12.08 6.32 13.31
C GLY A 148 -12.21 4.98 12.59
N PHE A 149 -12.62 4.96 11.31
CA PHE A 149 -12.39 3.79 10.46
C PHE A 149 -10.95 3.78 9.96
N SER A 150 -10.36 2.60 9.97
CA SER A 150 -8.96 2.37 9.65
C SER A 150 -8.77 1.15 8.78
N LEU A 151 -7.66 1.13 8.06
CA LEU A 151 -7.18 -0.03 7.33
C LEU A 151 -6.34 -0.91 8.26
N TYR A 152 -6.55 -2.21 8.20
CA TYR A 152 -5.78 -3.21 8.93
C TYR A 152 -5.18 -4.20 7.96
N ILE A 153 -4.04 -4.78 8.35
CA ILE A 153 -3.39 -5.87 7.64
C ILE A 153 -3.28 -7.08 8.59
N SER A 154 -3.47 -8.28 8.06
CA SER A 154 -3.19 -9.51 8.78
C SER A 154 -2.33 -10.45 7.95
N MET A 155 -1.46 -11.17 8.63
CA MET A 155 -0.77 -12.33 8.08
C MET A 155 -0.74 -13.43 9.13
N SER A 156 -1.31 -14.59 8.80
CA SER A 156 -1.49 -15.71 9.71
C SER A 156 -2.27 -15.30 10.98
N SER A 157 -1.65 -15.33 12.16
CA SER A 157 -2.28 -14.93 13.44
C SER A 157 -1.98 -13.49 13.86
N LYS A 158 -1.14 -12.77 13.09
CA LYS A 158 -0.74 -11.40 13.43
C LYS A 158 -1.61 -10.40 12.70
N VAL A 159 -2.09 -9.40 13.43
CA VAL A 159 -2.90 -8.30 12.91
C VAL A 159 -2.25 -6.98 13.31
N ALA A 160 -2.17 -6.03 12.39
CA ALA A 160 -1.65 -4.69 12.63
C ALA A 160 -2.59 -3.64 12.02
N SER A 161 -2.75 -2.52 12.72
CA SER A 161 -3.44 -1.35 12.20
C SER A 161 -2.49 -0.56 11.30
N LEU A 162 -2.99 -0.14 10.14
CA LEU A 162 -2.36 0.85 9.25
C LEU A 162 -3.03 2.24 9.39
N GLY A 163 -4.05 2.34 10.25
CA GLY A 163 -4.80 3.56 10.48
C GLY A 163 -5.48 4.11 9.21
N SER A 164 -5.70 5.42 9.22
CA SER A 164 -6.12 6.24 8.08
C SER A 164 -5.16 7.43 7.92
N GLY A 165 -3.88 7.10 7.81
CA GLY A 165 -2.75 8.03 7.86
C GLY A 165 -1.98 8.12 6.54
N SER A 166 -0.76 8.64 6.62
CA SER A 166 0.15 8.78 5.47
C SER A 166 0.95 7.51 5.15
N ASP A 167 0.78 6.45 5.94
CA ASP A 167 1.55 5.22 5.76
C ASP A 167 1.22 4.55 4.42
N HIS A 168 2.25 4.14 3.69
CA HIS A 168 2.10 3.48 2.40
C HIS A 168 1.62 2.04 2.59
N VAL A 169 0.53 1.67 1.92
CA VAL A 169 -0.09 0.35 2.15
C VAL A 169 0.80 -0.79 1.65
N LEU A 170 1.53 -0.55 0.55
CA LEU A 170 2.45 -1.55 0.00
C LEU A 170 3.74 -1.69 0.83
N ASP A 171 4.06 -0.77 1.75
CA ASP A 171 5.12 -1.01 2.75
C ASP A 171 4.71 -2.14 3.70
N ALA A 172 3.47 -2.12 4.18
CA ALA A 172 2.95 -3.17 5.05
C ALA A 172 2.88 -4.53 4.34
N VAL A 173 2.46 -4.55 3.07
CA VAL A 173 2.45 -5.78 2.25
C VAL A 173 3.87 -6.31 2.06
N SER A 174 4.82 -5.46 1.67
CA SER A 174 6.23 -5.83 1.51
C SER A 174 6.84 -6.36 2.81
N GLN A 175 6.49 -5.77 3.95
CA GLN A 175 6.95 -6.26 5.25
C GLN A 175 6.38 -7.64 5.57
N CYS A 176 5.10 -7.89 5.31
CA CYS A 176 4.50 -9.21 5.49
C CYS A 176 5.19 -10.27 4.62
N GLU A 177 5.41 -9.98 3.34
CA GLU A 177 6.11 -10.89 2.41
C GLU A 177 7.52 -11.24 2.91
N GLN A 178 8.29 -10.23 3.34
CA GLN A 178 9.63 -10.45 3.90
C GLN A 178 9.60 -11.32 5.18
N ILE A 179 8.67 -11.04 6.10
CA ILE A 179 8.50 -11.86 7.32
C ILE A 179 8.13 -13.30 6.97
N PHE A 180 7.32 -13.50 5.92
CA PHE A 180 6.94 -14.83 5.46
C PHE A 180 8.13 -15.58 4.83
N ARG A 181 8.95 -14.88 4.04
CA ARG A 181 10.21 -15.41 3.50
C ARG A 181 11.17 -15.83 4.61
N ASP A 182 11.32 -14.99 5.63
CA ASP A 182 12.20 -15.28 6.77
C ASP A 182 11.71 -16.48 7.61
N GLN A 183 10.48 -16.97 7.37
CA GLN A 183 9.91 -18.20 7.92
C GLN A 183 9.91 -19.36 6.90
N ASP A 184 10.86 -19.34 5.96
CA ASP A 184 11.02 -20.32 4.87
C ASP A 184 9.81 -20.40 3.90
N GLY A 185 8.97 -19.35 3.88
CA GLY A 185 7.87 -19.21 2.94
C GLY A 185 8.31 -18.59 1.61
N GLU A 186 7.50 -18.75 0.57
CA GLU A 186 7.67 -18.00 -0.68
C GLU A 186 6.87 -16.70 -0.61
N GLU A 187 7.50 -15.55 -0.89
CA GLU A 187 6.85 -14.22 -0.80
C GLU A 187 5.52 -14.15 -1.57
N GLU A 188 5.45 -14.77 -2.75
CA GLU A 188 4.23 -14.86 -3.58
C GLU A 188 3.04 -15.51 -2.85
N LYS A 189 3.33 -16.45 -1.95
CA LYS A 189 2.34 -17.25 -1.22
C LYS A 189 2.02 -16.66 0.15
N ALA A 190 2.55 -15.48 0.48
CA ALA A 190 2.29 -14.82 1.76
C ALA A 190 0.77 -14.58 1.92
N PRO A 191 0.13 -15.12 2.99
CA PRO A 191 -1.32 -15.05 3.16
C PRO A 191 -1.75 -13.69 3.75
N VAL A 192 -1.46 -12.61 3.02
CA VAL A 192 -1.78 -11.23 3.42
C VAL A 192 -3.25 -10.94 3.17
N ARG A 193 -3.92 -10.36 4.18
CA ARG A 193 -5.31 -9.89 4.06
C ARG A 193 -5.43 -8.47 4.59
N LEU A 194 -6.23 -7.66 3.91
CA LEU A 194 -6.52 -6.28 4.32
C LEU A 194 -7.97 -6.18 4.78
N PHE A 195 -8.20 -5.44 5.87
CA PHE A 195 -9.52 -5.23 6.45
C PHE A 195 -9.83 -3.76 6.63
N PHE A 196 -11.09 -3.40 6.43
CA PHE A 196 -11.61 -2.08 6.76
C PHE A 196 -12.51 -2.20 7.99
N ARG A 197 -12.12 -1.55 9.10
CA ARG A 197 -12.81 -1.72 10.39
C ARG A 197 -12.77 -0.44 11.24
N LYS A 198 -13.68 -0.33 12.20
CA LYS A 198 -13.73 0.79 13.17
C LYS A 198 -12.68 0.56 14.26
N GLU A 199 -11.77 1.51 14.41
CA GLU A 199 -10.70 1.54 15.42
C GLU A 199 -11.00 2.52 16.55
N LEU A 200 -11.53 3.70 16.22
CA LEU A 200 -11.80 4.76 17.20
C LEU A 200 -13.26 5.21 17.16
N PHE A 201 -13.82 5.45 18.35
CA PHE A 201 -15.14 6.04 18.53
C PHE A 201 -14.99 7.48 19.00
N SER A 202 -15.80 8.37 18.43
CA SER A 202 -15.88 9.75 18.90
C SER A 202 -16.93 9.88 20.01
N PRO A 203 -16.73 10.72 21.04
CA PRO A 203 -17.75 11.01 22.06
C PRO A 203 -19.05 11.61 21.50
N TRP A 204 -19.01 12.14 20.27
CA TRP A 204 -20.14 12.79 19.60
C TRP A 204 -20.63 12.03 18.35
N ASP A 205 -20.22 10.76 18.17
CA ASP A 205 -20.72 9.94 17.06
C ASP A 205 -22.24 9.70 17.24
N ASP A 206 -23.04 10.10 16.24
CA ASP A 206 -24.48 9.79 16.16
C ASP A 206 -24.73 8.66 15.15
N PHE A 207 -24.66 7.42 15.62
CA PHE A 207 -24.84 6.23 14.79
C PHE A 207 -26.24 6.11 14.18
N SER A 208 -27.25 6.81 14.73
CA SER A 208 -28.60 6.80 14.14
C SER A 208 -28.65 7.46 12.76
N SER A 209 -27.69 8.34 12.46
CA SER A 209 -27.60 9.10 11.22
C SER A 209 -26.93 8.36 10.05
N ASP A 210 -26.24 7.24 10.32
CA ASP A 210 -25.49 6.46 9.32
C ASP A 210 -25.69 4.94 9.54
N LEU A 211 -26.63 4.39 8.79
CA LEU A 211 -26.94 2.97 8.81
C LEU A 211 -25.78 2.11 8.27
N MET A 212 -24.99 2.62 7.32
CA MET A 212 -23.84 1.89 6.78
C MET A 212 -22.76 1.71 7.84
N ALA A 213 -22.43 2.79 8.56
CA ALA A 213 -21.51 2.73 9.68
C ALA A 213 -22.02 1.77 10.77
N THR A 214 -23.30 1.90 11.13
CA THR A 214 -23.94 1.06 12.15
C THR A 214 -23.88 -0.42 11.79
N ASN A 215 -24.19 -0.79 10.55
CA ASN A 215 -24.17 -2.19 10.11
C ASN A 215 -22.75 -2.78 10.13
N LEU A 216 -21.75 -2.04 9.66
CA LEU A 216 -20.36 -2.49 9.69
C LEU A 216 -19.84 -2.64 11.13
N ILE A 217 -20.15 -1.69 12.01
CA ILE A 217 -19.76 -1.73 13.42
C ILE A 217 -20.49 -2.88 14.12
N PHE A 218 -21.78 -3.08 13.86
CA PHE A 218 -22.56 -4.19 14.39
C PHE A 218 -21.93 -5.54 14.01
N ALA A 219 -21.67 -5.74 12.71
CA ALA A 219 -21.02 -6.97 12.23
C ALA A 219 -19.64 -7.19 12.88
N GLN A 220 -18.85 -6.12 13.02
CA GLN A 220 -17.57 -6.16 13.73
C GLN A 220 -17.71 -6.60 15.19
N VAL A 221 -18.62 -5.97 15.94
CA VAL A 221 -18.82 -6.25 17.36
C VAL A 221 -19.35 -7.67 17.56
N THR A 222 -20.36 -8.09 16.81
CA THR A 222 -20.89 -9.47 16.88
C THR A 222 -19.81 -10.49 16.58
N ARG A 223 -19.03 -10.29 15.52
CA ARG A 223 -17.91 -11.19 15.18
C ARG A 223 -16.83 -11.19 16.27
N GLY A 224 -16.48 -10.03 16.81
CA GLY A 224 -15.49 -9.90 17.86
C GLY A 224 -15.90 -10.59 19.16
N ILE A 225 -17.18 -10.56 19.54
CA ILE A 225 -17.70 -11.33 20.68
C ILE A 225 -17.58 -12.84 20.41
N LEU A 226 -18.00 -13.30 19.23
CA LEU A 226 -17.92 -14.73 18.86
C LEU A 226 -16.48 -15.26 18.83
N LEU A 227 -15.52 -14.40 18.50
CA LEU A 227 -14.09 -14.74 18.45
C LEU A 227 -13.34 -14.42 19.75
N ASN A 228 -14.03 -14.00 20.82
CA ASN A 228 -13.44 -13.56 22.09
C ASN A 228 -12.44 -12.40 21.97
N GLU A 229 -12.57 -11.56 20.94
CA GLU A 229 -11.86 -10.27 20.83
C GLU A 229 -12.47 -9.24 21.79
N TYR A 230 -13.78 -9.31 22.02
CA TYR A 230 -14.51 -8.47 22.99
C TYR A 230 -15.05 -9.34 24.12
N SER A 231 -14.67 -9.03 25.36
CA SER A 231 -15.17 -9.72 26.55
C SER A 231 -16.26 -8.91 27.25
N THR A 232 -17.26 -9.60 27.77
CA THR A 232 -18.33 -9.00 28.58
C THR A 232 -18.18 -9.46 30.02
N GLU A 233 -18.16 -8.51 30.95
CA GLU A 233 -18.36 -8.83 32.37
C GLU A 233 -19.87 -8.87 32.64
N SER A 234 -20.37 -9.99 33.17
CA SER A 234 -21.74 -10.05 33.65
C SER A 234 -21.87 -9.18 34.89
N VAL A 235 -22.63 -8.10 34.83
CA VAL A 235 -23.03 -7.37 36.03
C VAL A 235 -23.99 -8.27 36.79
N SER A 236 -23.55 -8.83 37.92
CA SER A 236 -24.47 -9.49 38.85
C SER A 236 -25.50 -8.47 39.31
N GLU A 237 -26.78 -8.73 39.05
CA GLU A 237 -27.90 -7.96 39.62
C GLU A 237 -27.76 -7.96 41.15
N GLY A 238 -27.18 -6.88 41.67
CA GLY A 238 -26.73 -6.77 43.05
C GLY A 238 -27.09 -5.42 43.62
N THR A 239 -28.35 -5.32 44.05
CA THR A 239 -28.91 -4.40 45.07
C THR A 239 -29.05 -2.92 44.67
N ILE A 240 -30.26 -2.56 44.22
CA ILE A 240 -30.86 -1.23 44.43
C ILE A 240 -31.18 -1.09 45.92
#